data_AF-A0A846EF84-F1
#
_entry.id   AF-A0A846EF84-F1
#
_cell.length_a   1.000
_cell.length_b   1.000
_cell.length_c   1.000
_cell.angle_alpha   90.00
_cell.angle_beta   90.00
_cell.angle_gamma   90.00
#
_symmetry.space_group_name_H-M   'P 1'
#
loop_
_entity.id
_entity.type
_entity.pdbx_description
1 polymer ?
#
loop_
_entity_poly.entity_id
_entity_poly.type
_entity_poly.pdbx_seq_one_letter_code
_entity_poly.pdbx_strand_id
1 'polypeptide(L)'
;MSAKLKFVLILIFSVLATTTGIHLVHNQPTTLITDTANGQQQIISVDNNPSISTAYQERLQYTSIPLENISSILQGSDPETLALNILYDLKSVEGRPVVQVTYPQPNQALVMITKVKQVKDSSVNDMIYRVEMNRFGRSLLVTSPPVWQIVWAGSQVKCSSSSVAQKQVNCDS
;
A
#
# COMPACT_ATOMS: atom_id res chain seq x y z
N MET A 1 48.84 3.83 60.83
CA MET A 1 47.90 2.80 60.33
C MET A 1 47.25 3.32 59.06
N SER A 2 47.31 2.51 58.00
CA SER A 2 47.25 2.91 56.59
C SER A 2 45.83 3.23 56.09
N ALA A 3 45.63 4.44 55.55
CA ALA A 3 44.39 4.87 54.89
C ALA A 3 44.03 4.06 53.63
N LYS A 4 44.92 3.17 53.19
CA LYS A 4 44.70 2.25 52.05
C LYS A 4 43.81 1.05 52.39
N LEU A 5 43.49 0.81 53.67
CA LEU A 5 42.66 -0.34 54.08
C LEU A 5 41.15 -0.05 54.02
N LYS A 6 40.72 1.22 53.89
CA LYS A 6 39.29 1.57 53.88
C LYS A 6 38.61 1.44 52.51
N PHE A 7 39.39 1.43 51.42
CA PHE A 7 38.84 1.34 50.06
C PHE A 7 38.60 -0.10 49.57
N VAL A 8 39.12 -1.11 50.26
CA VAL A 8 38.96 -2.53 49.87
C VAL A 8 37.56 -3.06 50.25
N LEU A 9 36.85 -2.43 51.19
CA LEU A 9 35.51 -2.85 51.63
C LEU A 9 34.34 -2.35 50.74
N ILE A 10 34.61 -1.54 49.70
CA ILE A 10 33.56 -1.07 48.77
C ILE A 10 33.42 -2.03 47.57
N LEU A 11 34.34 -2.97 47.39
CA LEU A 11 34.36 -3.88 46.23
C LEU A 11 33.57 -5.18 46.41
N ILE A 12 32.84 -5.37 47.52
CA ILE A 12 32.15 -6.65 47.84
C ILE A 12 30.66 -6.47 48.23
N PHE A 13 29.98 -5.41 47.78
CA PHE A 13 28.51 -5.39 47.71
C PHE A 13 28.12 -5.57 46.23
N SER A 14 28.15 -6.81 45.75
CA SER A 14 27.06 -7.79 45.83
C SER A 14 25.92 -7.44 44.88
N VAL A 15 25.86 -8.29 43.87
CA VAL A 15 24.93 -8.40 42.75
C VAL A 15 23.51 -8.72 43.26
N LEU A 16 22.53 -8.44 42.39
CA LEU A 16 21.11 -8.83 42.34
C LEU A 16 20.11 -7.69 42.58
N ALA A 17 19.79 -6.96 41.51
CA ALA A 17 18.47 -6.38 41.34
C ALA A 17 17.70 -7.28 40.36
N THR A 18 16.73 -8.01 40.91
CA THR A 18 15.75 -8.83 40.18
C THR A 18 15.01 -8.00 39.14
N THR A 19 15.17 -8.37 37.87
CA THR A 19 14.28 -7.90 36.80
C THR A 19 12.90 -8.52 37.01
N THR A 20 11.98 -7.79 37.63
CA THR A 20 10.55 -8.05 37.40
C THR A 20 10.24 -7.61 35.98
N GLY A 21 10.56 -8.46 35.01
CA GLY A 21 9.97 -8.39 33.69
C GLY A 21 8.49 -8.70 33.85
N ILE A 22 7.65 -7.67 33.75
CA ILE A 22 6.24 -7.91 33.49
C ILE A 22 6.23 -8.46 32.06
N HIS A 23 6.05 -9.77 31.93
CA HIS A 23 5.69 -10.35 30.65
C HIS A 23 4.31 -9.77 30.30
N LEU A 24 4.30 -8.69 29.53
CA LEU A 24 3.17 -8.43 28.65
C LEU A 24 3.16 -9.62 27.71
N VAL A 25 2.29 -10.59 28.02
CA VAL A 25 1.83 -11.57 27.06
C VAL A 25 1.12 -10.76 25.98
N HIS A 26 1.90 -10.30 25.01
CA HIS A 26 1.38 -9.83 23.75
C HIS A 26 0.93 -11.10 23.04
N ASN A 27 -0.39 -11.31 22.97
CA ASN A 27 -0.99 -12.35 22.17
C ASN A 27 -0.60 -12.12 20.70
N GLN A 28 0.58 -12.60 20.30
CA GLN A 28 0.88 -12.85 18.91
C GLN A 28 0.07 -14.09 18.50
N PRO A 29 -0.81 -14.02 17.50
CA PRO A 29 -1.38 -15.22 16.92
C PRO A 29 -0.26 -15.99 16.24
N THR A 30 0.18 -17.07 16.90
CA THR A 30 1.01 -18.11 16.30
C THR A 30 0.26 -18.66 15.09
N THR A 31 0.78 -18.45 13.89
CA THR A 31 0.35 -19.16 12.69
C THR A 31 0.76 -20.62 12.84
N LEU A 32 -0.22 -21.47 13.15
CA LEU A 32 -0.04 -22.91 13.24
C LEU A 32 0.02 -23.47 11.81
N ILE A 33 1.24 -23.75 11.34
CA ILE A 33 1.47 -24.56 10.14
C ILE A 33 0.95 -25.96 10.47
N THR A 34 -0.05 -26.40 9.73
CA THR A 34 -0.68 -27.70 9.89
C THR A 34 0.28 -28.76 9.36
N ASP A 35 0.80 -29.59 10.26
CA ASP A 35 1.01 -31.00 9.93
C ASP A 35 -0.09 -31.83 10.60
N THR A 36 -0.53 -32.81 9.84
CA THR A 36 -1.80 -33.51 9.95
C THR A 36 -1.88 -34.44 11.17
N ALA A 37 -2.98 -34.37 11.95
CA ALA A 37 -3.73 -35.52 12.53
C ALA A 37 -4.65 -35.12 13.71
N ASN A 38 -5.66 -34.27 13.50
CA ASN A 38 -7.02 -34.42 14.07
C ASN A 38 -7.82 -33.14 13.84
N GLY A 39 -8.98 -33.28 13.20
CA GLY A 39 -9.82 -32.16 12.78
C GLY A 39 -10.45 -31.42 13.97
N GLN A 40 -9.96 -30.22 14.25
CA GLN A 40 -10.77 -29.14 14.83
C GLN A 40 -10.39 -27.83 14.12
N GLN A 41 -11.32 -27.32 13.30
CA GLN A 41 -11.20 -26.04 12.60
C GLN A 41 -11.26 -24.89 13.60
N GLN A 42 -10.22 -24.07 13.68
CA GLN A 42 -10.31 -22.75 14.31
C GLN A 42 -10.64 -21.71 13.24
N ILE A 43 -11.83 -21.11 13.39
CA ILE A 43 -12.35 -20.04 12.53
C ILE A 43 -11.43 -18.82 12.68
N ILE A 44 -10.79 -18.44 11.57
CA ILE A 44 -10.03 -17.20 11.43
C ILE A 44 -11.01 -16.04 11.64
N SER A 45 -10.89 -15.31 12.75
CA SER A 45 -11.58 -14.03 12.90
C SER A 45 -10.88 -13.02 12.00
N VAL A 46 -11.49 -12.79 10.84
CA VAL A 46 -11.18 -11.68 9.95
C VAL A 46 -11.35 -10.39 10.76
N ASP A 47 -10.25 -9.65 10.90
CA ASP A 47 -10.27 -8.29 11.44
C ASP A 47 -11.12 -7.44 10.50
N ASN A 48 -12.37 -7.18 10.90
CA ASN A 48 -13.33 -6.37 10.15
C ASN A 48 -12.96 -4.89 10.29
N ASN A 49 -11.77 -4.50 9.82
CA ASN A 49 -11.45 -3.09 9.68
C ASN A 49 -12.28 -2.55 8.51
N PRO A 50 -13.28 -1.68 8.75
CA PRO A 50 -14.18 -1.19 7.70
C PRO A 50 -13.42 -0.47 6.59
N SER A 51 -12.27 0.14 6.89
CA SER A 51 -11.42 0.81 5.88
C SER A 51 -10.73 -0.15 4.90
N ILE A 52 -10.37 -1.35 5.37
CA ILE A 52 -9.83 -2.42 4.50
C ILE A 52 -10.94 -2.98 3.62
N SER A 53 -12.13 -3.15 4.19
CA SER A 53 -13.31 -3.60 3.45
C SER A 53 -13.68 -2.62 2.34
N THR A 54 -13.75 -1.30 2.63
CA THR A 54 -14.08 -0.29 1.61
C THR A 54 -13.02 -0.18 0.52
N ALA A 55 -11.73 -0.15 0.86
CA ALA A 55 -10.66 -0.11 -0.14
C ALA A 55 -10.68 -1.35 -1.04
N TYR A 56 -10.94 -2.53 -0.48
CA TYR A 56 -11.10 -3.76 -1.24
C TYR A 56 -12.30 -3.69 -2.19
N GLN A 57 -13.46 -3.21 -1.72
CA GLN A 57 -14.65 -3.05 -2.58
C GLN A 57 -14.41 -2.08 -3.74
N GLU A 58 -13.66 -0.99 -3.52
CA GLU A 58 -13.32 -0.06 -4.59
C GLU A 58 -12.41 -0.69 -5.66
N ARG A 59 -11.46 -1.54 -5.25
CA ARG A 59 -10.56 -2.24 -6.18
C ARG A 59 -11.28 -3.24 -7.08
N LEU A 60 -12.43 -3.78 -6.67
CA LEU A 60 -13.23 -4.73 -7.47
C LEU A 60 -13.69 -4.16 -8.81
N GLN A 61 -13.71 -2.84 -8.95
CA GLN A 61 -14.11 -2.16 -10.19
C GLN A 61 -12.96 -2.05 -11.21
N TYR A 62 -11.75 -2.48 -10.85
CA TYR A 62 -10.54 -2.34 -11.64
C TYR A 62 -9.92 -3.69 -11.96
N THR A 63 -9.35 -3.81 -13.15
CA THR A 63 -8.44 -4.89 -13.51
C THR A 63 -7.09 -4.60 -12.86
N SER A 64 -6.65 -5.48 -11.95
CA SER A 64 -5.37 -5.32 -11.25
C SER A 64 -4.19 -5.41 -12.21
N ILE A 65 -3.22 -4.51 -12.05
CA ILE A 65 -1.96 -4.53 -12.78
C ILE A 65 -0.90 -5.15 -11.84
N PRO A 66 -0.29 -6.29 -12.21
CA PRO A 66 0.76 -6.91 -11.42
C PRO A 66 1.98 -5.99 -11.36
N LEU A 67 2.43 -5.65 -10.15
CA LEU A 67 3.54 -4.73 -9.94
C LEU A 67 4.89 -5.34 -10.37
N GLU A 68 4.97 -6.67 -10.43
CA GLU A 68 6.14 -7.43 -10.84
C GLU A 68 6.45 -7.25 -12.33
N ASN A 69 5.45 -6.86 -13.12
CA ASN A 69 5.60 -6.60 -14.56
C ASN A 69 6.00 -5.16 -14.86
N ILE A 70 6.16 -4.31 -13.84
CA ILE A 70 6.56 -2.91 -13.98
C ILE A 70 8.08 -2.81 -13.81
N SER A 71 8.77 -2.32 -14.84
CA SER A 71 10.21 -2.10 -14.83
C SER A 71 10.60 -0.76 -14.19
N SER A 72 9.65 0.17 -14.07
CA SER A 72 9.86 1.47 -13.43
C SER A 72 10.03 1.38 -11.91
N ILE A 73 10.64 2.42 -11.33
CA ILE A 73 10.89 2.48 -9.89
C ILE A 73 9.54 2.55 -9.15
N LEU A 74 9.33 1.66 -8.19
CA LEU A 74 8.08 1.58 -7.40
C LEU A 74 8.07 2.48 -6.14
N GLN A 75 9.15 3.23 -5.91
CA GLN A 75 9.32 4.13 -4.77
C GLN A 75 9.81 5.50 -5.22
N GLY A 76 9.34 6.56 -4.57
CA GLY A 76 9.73 7.93 -4.91
C GLY A 76 9.16 8.97 -3.95
N SER A 77 9.59 10.22 -4.07
CA SER A 77 9.14 11.31 -3.20
C SER A 77 7.85 11.98 -3.65
N ASP A 78 7.53 11.90 -4.95
CA ASP A 78 6.36 12.52 -5.55
C ASP A 78 5.39 11.45 -6.09
N PRO A 79 4.19 11.30 -5.49
CA PRO A 79 3.18 10.35 -5.95
C PRO A 79 2.75 10.53 -7.40
N GLU A 80 2.64 11.77 -7.89
CA GLU A 80 2.16 12.03 -9.24
C GLU A 80 3.13 11.49 -10.28
N THR A 81 4.41 11.90 -10.18
CA THR A 81 5.48 11.42 -11.06
C THR A 81 5.64 9.90 -10.96
N LEU A 82 5.55 9.36 -9.74
CA LEU A 82 5.70 7.92 -9.51
C LEU A 82 4.59 7.12 -10.19
N ALA A 83 3.34 7.58 -10.14
CA ALA A 83 2.22 6.93 -10.81
C ALA A 83 2.33 7.03 -12.34
N LEU A 84 2.72 8.20 -12.86
CA LEU A 84 2.88 8.40 -14.30
C LEU A 84 3.97 7.50 -14.91
N ASN A 85 5.06 7.28 -14.18
CA ASN A 85 6.15 6.38 -14.62
C ASN A 85 5.67 4.96 -14.89
N ILE A 86 4.73 4.44 -14.08
CA ILE A 86 4.11 3.13 -14.33
C ILE A 86 3.40 3.12 -15.68
N LEU A 87 2.62 4.16 -15.98
CA LEU A 87 1.85 4.19 -17.22
C LEU A 87 2.73 4.34 -18.45
N TYR A 88 3.85 5.07 -18.34
CA TYR A 88 4.84 5.17 -19.41
C TYR A 88 5.49 3.82 -19.70
N ASP A 89 5.81 3.05 -18.66
CA ASP A 89 6.37 1.71 -18.78
C ASP A 89 5.41 0.73 -19.47
N LEU A 90 4.11 0.84 -19.16
CA LEU A 90 3.04 0.09 -19.83
C LEU A 90 2.75 0.58 -21.26
N LYS A 91 3.52 1.54 -21.79
CA LYS A 91 3.28 2.22 -23.09
C LYS A 91 1.85 2.74 -23.25
N SER A 92 1.21 3.07 -22.13
CA SER A 92 -0.21 3.39 -22.11
C SER A 92 -0.49 4.90 -22.24
N VAL A 93 0.55 5.72 -22.13
CA VAL A 93 0.43 7.18 -22.27
C VAL A 93 0.49 7.57 -23.74
N GLU A 94 -0.67 7.82 -24.33
CA GLU A 94 -0.81 8.62 -25.56
C GLU A 94 -1.76 9.78 -25.24
N GLY A 95 -1.42 11.00 -25.64
CA GLY A 95 -2.18 12.20 -25.30
C GLY A 95 -1.79 12.85 -23.97
N ARG A 96 -2.60 13.80 -23.48
CA ARG A 96 -2.38 14.49 -22.20
C ARG A 96 -3.27 13.86 -21.12
N PRO A 97 -2.73 13.03 -20.22
CA PRO A 97 -3.51 12.45 -19.14
C PRO A 97 -3.92 13.52 -18.12
N VAL A 98 -5.10 13.38 -17.53
CA VAL A 98 -5.52 14.18 -16.37
C VAL A 98 -5.17 13.38 -15.13
N VAL A 99 -4.32 13.96 -14.26
CA VAL A 99 -3.88 13.30 -13.02
C VAL A 99 -4.52 14.00 -11.82
N GLN A 100 -5.01 13.21 -10.87
CA GLN A 100 -5.57 13.68 -9.62
C GLN A 100 -4.93 12.90 -8.47
N VAL A 101 -4.34 13.62 -7.52
CA VAL A 101 -3.73 13.05 -6.32
C VAL A 101 -4.61 13.37 -5.12
N THR A 102 -4.97 12.35 -4.35
CA THR A 102 -5.76 12.47 -3.13
C THR A 102 -5.04 11.75 -1.98
N TYR A 103 -5.15 12.27 -0.76
CA TYR A 103 -4.55 11.69 0.44
C TYR A 103 -5.64 11.25 1.41
N PRO A 104 -6.20 10.03 1.26
CA PRO A 104 -7.27 9.56 2.13
C PRO A 104 -6.82 9.39 3.59
N GLN A 105 -5.53 9.11 3.80
CA GLN A 105 -4.88 9.08 5.11
C GLN A 105 -3.48 9.72 5.02
N PRO A 106 -2.88 10.21 6.12
CA PRO A 106 -1.56 10.86 6.08
C PRO A 106 -0.41 9.98 5.56
N ASN A 107 -0.58 8.66 5.65
CA ASN A 107 0.36 7.64 5.18
C ASN A 107 -0.09 6.97 3.88
N GLN A 108 -1.14 7.49 3.21
CA GLN A 108 -1.68 6.92 1.98
C GLN A 108 -1.83 8.00 0.91
N ALA A 109 -1.45 7.67 -0.32
CA ALA A 109 -1.72 8.50 -1.48
C ALA A 109 -2.45 7.66 -2.54
N LEU A 110 -3.49 8.24 -3.12
CA LEU A 110 -4.27 7.69 -4.20
C LEU A 110 -4.09 8.58 -5.41
N VAL A 111 -3.58 8.01 -6.50
CA VAL A 111 -3.42 8.72 -7.78
C VAL A 111 -4.38 8.13 -8.79
N MET A 112 -5.27 8.97 -9.31
CA MET A 112 -6.17 8.62 -10.39
C MET A 112 -5.70 9.31 -11.67
N ILE A 113 -5.54 8.54 -12.74
CA ILE A 113 -5.09 9.04 -14.03
C ILE A 113 -6.15 8.71 -15.08
N THR A 114 -6.77 9.73 -15.65
CA THR A 114 -7.80 9.58 -16.67
C THR A 114 -7.23 9.90 -18.05
N LYS A 115 -7.39 8.96 -18.98
CA LYS A 115 -7.06 9.11 -20.39
C LYS A 115 -8.34 9.06 -21.21
N VAL A 116 -8.63 10.13 -21.92
CA VAL A 116 -9.76 10.19 -22.86
C VAL A 116 -9.28 9.68 -24.21
N LYS A 117 -9.78 8.53 -24.68
CA LYS A 117 -9.56 8.05 -26.05
C LYS A 117 -10.82 8.32 -26.86
N GLN A 118 -10.72 9.24 -27.82
CA GLN A 118 -11.77 9.39 -28.84
C GLN A 118 -11.67 8.23 -29.82
N VAL A 119 -12.73 7.42 -29.89
CA VAL A 119 -12.86 6.39 -30.93
C VAL A 119 -13.59 7.03 -32.12
N LYS A 120 -13.19 6.64 -33.34
CA LYS A 120 -13.67 7.24 -34.59
C LYS A 120 -15.20 7.23 -34.77
N ASP A 121 -15.92 6.37 -34.04
CA ASP A 121 -17.36 6.13 -34.20
C ASP A 121 -18.20 6.65 -33.03
N SER A 122 -17.99 7.90 -32.59
CA SER A 122 -18.80 8.60 -31.58
C SER A 122 -18.88 7.95 -30.18
N SER A 123 -18.04 6.95 -29.92
CA SER A 123 -17.82 6.40 -28.57
C SER A 123 -16.59 7.05 -27.95
N VAL A 124 -16.73 7.47 -26.69
CA VAL A 124 -15.61 7.94 -25.88
C VAL A 124 -15.28 6.82 -24.90
N ASN A 125 -14.08 6.25 -25.07
CA ASN A 125 -13.54 5.26 -24.15
C ASN A 125 -12.55 5.98 -23.24
N ASP A 126 -12.97 6.22 -22.01
CA ASP A 126 -12.09 6.74 -20.97
C ASP A 126 -11.39 5.56 -20.30
N MET A 127 -10.06 5.58 -20.29
CA MET A 127 -9.27 4.64 -19.53
C MET A 127 -8.84 5.33 -18.23
N ILE A 128 -9.23 4.76 -17.11
CA ILE A 128 -8.92 5.27 -15.77
C ILE A 128 -7.93 4.32 -15.13
N TYR A 129 -6.79 4.85 -14.72
CA TYR A 129 -5.82 4.15 -13.89
C TYR A 129 -5.94 4.63 -12.46
N ARG A 130 -5.81 3.70 -11.54
CA ARG A 130 -5.78 3.95 -10.11
C ARG A 130 -4.50 3.36 -9.55
N VAL A 131 -3.71 4.18 -8.88
CA VAL A 131 -2.47 3.78 -8.22
C VAL A 131 -2.57 4.12 -6.75
N GLU A 132 -2.38 3.12 -5.91
CA GLU A 132 -2.40 3.26 -4.46
C GLU A 132 -0.99 3.15 -3.91
N MET A 133 -0.65 4.07 -3.02
CA MET A 133 0.67 4.19 -2.44
C MET A 133 0.58 4.33 -0.93
N ASN A 134 1.53 3.73 -0.24
CA ASN A 134 1.74 3.93 1.18
C ASN A 134 3.04 4.68 1.42
N ARG A 135 3.10 5.44 2.51
CA ARG A 135 4.35 6.05 2.96
C ARG A 135 5.32 4.94 3.38
N PHE A 136 6.50 4.94 2.77
CA PHE A 136 7.57 4.00 3.04
C PHE A 136 8.63 4.63 3.95
N GLY A 137 8.96 3.91 5.02
CA GLY A 137 10.03 4.30 5.93
C GLY A 137 9.78 5.60 6.71
N ARG A 138 10.86 6.10 7.30
CA ARG A 138 10.90 7.38 8.02
C ARG A 138 11.77 8.35 7.26
N SER A 139 11.35 9.60 7.16
CA SER A 139 12.17 10.67 6.61
C SER A 139 13.46 10.79 7.46
N LEU A 140 14.63 10.74 6.84
CA LEU A 140 15.93 10.81 7.55
C LEU A 140 16.12 12.14 8.28
N LEU A 141 15.52 13.21 7.75
CA LEU A 141 15.47 14.53 8.35
C LEU A 141 14.00 14.96 8.47
N VAL A 142 13.69 15.78 9.47
CA VAL A 142 12.33 16.30 9.74
C VAL A 142 11.75 17.08 8.54
N THR A 143 12.63 17.66 7.71
CA THR A 143 12.27 18.45 6.53
C THR A 143 12.27 17.64 5.22
N SER A 144 12.68 16.37 5.23
CA SER A 144 12.72 15.58 4.01
C SER A 144 11.31 15.16 3.58
N PRO A 145 11.01 15.20 2.26
CA PRO A 145 9.75 14.69 1.74
C PRO A 145 9.47 13.23 2.20
N PRO A 146 8.19 12.82 2.25
CA PRO A 146 7.85 11.42 2.37
C PRO A 146 8.50 10.62 1.24
N VAL A 147 8.87 9.37 1.53
CA VAL A 147 9.02 8.37 0.47
C VAL A 147 7.69 7.63 0.36
N TRP A 148 7.21 7.48 -0.87
CA TRP A 148 6.01 6.74 -1.21
C TRP A 148 6.41 5.44 -1.90
N GLN A 149 5.68 4.37 -1.62
CA GLN A 149 5.80 3.08 -2.29
C GLN A 149 4.45 2.71 -2.89
N ILE A 150 4.45 2.32 -4.15
CA ILE A 150 3.27 1.75 -4.81
C ILE A 150 3.00 0.37 -4.19
N VAL A 151 1.77 0.21 -3.71
CA VAL A 151 1.31 -1.04 -3.09
C VAL A 151 0.23 -1.74 -3.93
N TRP A 152 -0.42 -1.01 -4.84
CA TRP A 152 -1.40 -1.57 -5.75
C TRP A 152 -1.60 -0.65 -6.96
N ALA A 153 -1.91 -1.23 -8.12
CA ALA A 153 -2.30 -0.50 -9.32
C ALA A 153 -3.41 -1.27 -10.05
N GLY A 154 -4.30 -0.53 -10.71
CA GLY A 154 -5.35 -1.11 -11.53
C GLY A 154 -5.84 -0.17 -12.62
N SER A 155 -6.50 -0.73 -13.62
CA SER A 155 -7.11 0.00 -14.73
C SER A 155 -8.59 -0.32 -14.87
N GLN A 156 -9.35 0.64 -15.38
CA GLN A 156 -10.77 0.49 -15.67
C GLN A 156 -11.07 1.19 -17.00
N VAL A 157 -11.81 0.51 -17.87
CA VAL A 157 -12.37 1.12 -19.08
C VAL A 157 -13.77 1.63 -18.75
N LYS A 158 -14.03 2.91 -18.97
CA LYS A 158 -15.36 3.50 -18.98
C LYS A 158 -15.76 3.81 -20.41
N CYS A 159 -16.77 3.12 -20.90
CA CYS A 159 -17.39 3.44 -22.18
C CYS A 159 -18.56 4.41 -21.94
N SER A 160 -18.52 5.57 -22.59
CA SER A 160 -19.68 6.45 -22.69
C SER A 160 -20.15 6.50 -24.14
N SER A 161 -21.39 6.08 -24.36
CA SER A 161 -22.05 6.18 -25.66
C SER A 161 -22.73 7.55 -25.75
N SER A 162 -22.17 8.49 -26.50
CA SER A 162 -22.88 9.73 -26.84
C SER A 162 -23.78 9.48 -28.04
N SER A 163 -24.94 8.84 -27.83
CA SER A 163 -26.05 8.93 -28.78
C SER A 163 -27.36 8.54 -28.14
N VAL A 164 -28.34 9.45 -28.26
CA VAL A 164 -29.77 9.20 -28.14
C VAL A 164 -30.18 8.18 -29.20
N ALA A 165 -29.96 6.91 -28.93
CA ALA A 165 -30.57 5.74 -29.55
C ALA A 165 -29.85 4.52 -28.98
N GLN A 166 -30.63 3.63 -28.36
CA GLN A 166 -30.16 2.33 -27.90
C GLN A 166 -29.54 1.55 -29.07
N LYS A 167 -28.22 1.57 -29.18
CA LYS A 167 -27.48 0.51 -29.84
C LYS A 167 -26.29 0.22 -28.97
N GLN A 168 -26.33 -0.97 -28.39
CA GLN A 168 -25.29 -1.54 -27.54
C GLN A 168 -24.01 -1.64 -28.36
N VAL A 169 -23.17 -0.60 -28.29
CA VAL A 169 -21.83 -0.63 -28.88
C VAL A 169 -20.99 -1.52 -27.98
N ASN A 170 -20.66 -2.69 -28.50
CA ASN A 170 -19.81 -3.65 -27.83
C ASN A 170 -18.41 -3.05 -27.72
N CYS A 171 -17.99 -2.71 -26.50
CA CYS A 171 -16.64 -2.27 -26.21
C CYS A 171 -15.72 -3.49 -26.13
N ASP A 172 -15.40 -4.09 -27.26
CA ASP A 172 -14.40 -5.17 -27.32
C ASP A 172 -13.01 -4.60 -27.61
N SER A 173 -12.17 -4.71 -26.57
CA SER A 173 -10.71 -4.90 -26.50
C SER A 173 -9.81 -4.32 -27.60
#